data_AF-A0AAU3ABI9-F1
#
_entry.id   AF-A0AAU3ABI9-F1
#
_cell.length_a   1.000
_cell.length_b   1.000
_cell.length_c   1.000
_cell.angle_alpha   90.00
_cell.angle_beta   90.00
_cell.angle_gamma   90.00
#
_symmetry.space_group_name_H-M   'P 1'
#
loop_
_entity.id
_entity.type
_entity.pdbx_description
1 polymer ?
#
loop_
_entity_poly.entity_id
_entity_poly.type
_entity_poly.pdbx_seq_one_letter_code
_entity_poly.pdbx_strand_id
1 'polypeptide(L)' 'MPSQGPEQGAEPLLYAATSPDAGGYYGPRWAMVGPTKPTSLPRSAQDKAVAARLWTEAEHLTDVSLPPQQL' A
#
# COMPACT_ATOMS: atom_id res chain seq x y z
N MET A 1 6.08 -23.12 7.12
CA MET A 1 5.48 -21.87 6.60
C MET A 1 6.33 -21.41 5.41
N PRO A 2 5.74 -20.84 4.36
CA PRO A 2 6.52 -20.27 3.26
C PRO A 2 7.37 -19.08 3.76
N SER A 3 8.57 -18.93 3.22
CA SER A 3 9.53 -17.87 3.58
C SER A 3 10.32 -17.43 2.36
N GLN A 4 10.78 -16.18 2.35
CA GLN A 4 11.70 -15.64 1.34
C GLN A 4 12.74 -14.74 2.00
N GLY A 5 13.91 -14.60 1.38
CA GLY A 5 14.99 -13.76 1.89
C GLY A 5 14.65 -12.26 1.85
N PRO A 6 15.35 -11.41 2.62
CA PRO A 6 15.13 -9.96 2.62
C PRO A 6 15.19 -9.33 1.23
N GLU A 7 16.09 -9.81 0.37
CA GLU A 7 16.28 -9.29 -0.99
C GLU A 7 15.00 -9.49 -1.83
N GLN A 8 14.46 -10.71 -1.85
CA GLN A 8 13.20 -11.04 -2.54
C GLN A 8 12.01 -10.34 -1.88
N GLY A 9 12.02 -10.22 -0.55
CA GLY A 9 10.96 -9.57 0.22
C GLY A 9 10.86 -8.06 0.01
N ALA A 10 11.97 -7.41 -0.34
CA ALA A 10 12.01 -5.98 -0.61
C ALA A 10 11.52 -5.61 -2.02
N GLU A 11 11.43 -6.56 -2.96
CA GLU A 11 11.09 -6.24 -4.35
C GLU A 11 9.76 -5.47 -4.52
N PRO A 12 8.63 -5.82 -3.85
CA PRO A 12 7.38 -5.08 -4.05
C PRO A 12 7.48 -3.62 -3.60
N LEU A 13 8.25 -3.36 -2.53
CA LEU A 13 8.51 -2.02 -2.03
C LEU A 13 9.34 -1.21 -3.02
N LEU A 14 10.42 -1.81 -3.53
CA LEU A 14 11.28 -1.15 -4.52
C LEU A 14 10.49 -0.86 -5.81
N TYR A 15 9.71 -1.82 -6.29
CA TYR A 15 8.87 -1.63 -7.48
C TYR A 15 7.85 -0.50 -7.27
N ALA A 16 7.14 -0.49 -6.14
CA ALA A 16 6.17 0.56 -5.83
C ALA A 16 6.81 1.96 -5.73
N ALA A 17 8.06 2.04 -5.26
CA ALA A 17 8.78 3.29 -5.07
C ALA A 17 9.43 3.83 -6.35
N THR A 18 9.84 2.96 -7.29
CA THR A 18 10.69 3.36 -8.43
C THR A 18 10.10 3.10 -9.81
N SER A 19 9.01 2.32 -9.92
CA SER A 19 8.39 2.03 -11.21
C SER A 19 7.76 3.30 -11.81
N PRO A 20 7.79 3.48 -13.15
CA PRO A 20 6.98 4.51 -13.81
C PRO A 20 5.48 4.34 -13.56
N ASP A 21 5.02 3.13 -13.24
CA ASP A 21 3.63 2.82 -12.87
C ASP A 21 3.37 3.04 -11.35
N ALA A 22 4.10 3.97 -10.72
CA ALA A 22 3.95 4.29 -9.30
C ALA A 22 2.50 4.64 -8.94
N GLY A 23 2.08 4.26 -7.73
CA GLY A 23 0.69 4.44 -7.24
C GLY A 23 -0.20 3.20 -7.36
N GLY A 24 0.29 2.10 -7.96
CA GLY A 24 -0.36 0.79 -7.95
C GLY A 24 -0.21 0.02 -6.62
N TYR A 25 -0.92 -1.10 -6.49
CA TYR A 25 -0.77 -2.04 -5.38
C TYR A 25 0.02 -3.26 -5.85
N TYR A 26 1.12 -3.60 -5.16
CA TYR A 26 2.11 -4.59 -5.60
C TYR A 26 2.37 -5.62 -4.51
N GLY A 27 2.65 -6.86 -4.92
CA GLY A 27 2.89 -7.94 -3.98
C GLY A 27 3.44 -9.20 -4.64
N PRO A 28 3.86 -10.17 -3.83
CA PRO A 28 4.38 -11.43 -4.33
C PRO A 28 3.32 -12.21 -5.11
N ARG A 29 3.75 -12.88 -6.19
CA ARG A 29 2.84 -13.60 -7.10
C ARG A 29 1.89 -14.58 -6.40
N TRP A 30 2.34 -15.23 -5.33
CA TRP A 30 1.61 -16.25 -4.57
C TRP A 30 1.24 -15.80 -3.16
N ALA A 31 0.88 -14.52 -3.00
CA ALA A 31 0.41 -13.87 -1.77
C ALA A 31 1.44 -13.74 -0.63
N MET A 32 2.17 -14.81 -0.30
CA MET A 32 3.22 -14.78 0.74
C MET A 32 4.63 -14.75 0.16
N VAL A 33 4.85 -15.37 -1.00
CA VAL A 33 6.17 -15.51 -1.62
C VAL A 33 6.14 -15.41 -3.15
N GLY A 34 7.30 -15.17 -3.75
CA GLY A 34 7.50 -15.16 -5.20
C GLY A 34 7.73 -13.77 -5.77
N PRO A 35 7.96 -13.68 -7.10
CA PRO A 35 8.32 -12.42 -7.75
C PRO A 35 7.22 -11.38 -7.62
N THR A 36 7.61 -10.11 -7.60
CA THR A 36 6.70 -8.97 -7.56
C THR A 36 5.79 -8.92 -8.79
N LYS A 37 4.51 -8.62 -8.55
CA LYS A 37 3.55 -8.30 -9.60
C LYS A 37 2.57 -7.21 -9.14
N PRO A 38 1.90 -6.52 -10.08
CA PRO A 38 0.67 -5.81 -9.77
C PRO A 38 -0.36 -6.76 -9.16
N THR A 39 -1.07 -6.28 -8.14
CA THR A 39 -2.14 -7.00 -7.48
C THR A 39 -3.35 -6.10 -7.28
N SER A 40 -4.53 -6.70 -7.25
CA SER A 40 -5.76 -5.98 -6.96
C SER A 40 -5.84 -5.64 -5.47
N LEU A 41 -6.37 -4.46 -5.16
CA LEU A 41 -6.71 -4.09 -3.79
C LEU A 41 -7.81 -5.02 -3.25
N PRO A 42 -7.72 -5.48 -1.99
CA PRO A 42 -8.83 -6.16 -1.32
C PRO A 42 -10.10 -5.31 -1.38
N ARG A 43 -11.28 -5.94 -1.49
CA ARG A 43 -12.56 -5.20 -1.59
C ARG A 43 -12.77 -4.24 -0.43
N SER A 44 -12.42 -4.63 0.79
CA SER A 44 -12.51 -3.78 1.97
C SER A 44 -11.63 -2.53 1.89
N ALA A 45 -10.50 -2.60 1.18
CA ALA A 45 -9.60 -1.46 0.99
C ALA A 45 -10.12 -0.45 -0.05
N GLN A 46 -11.24 -0.74 -0.72
CA GLN A 46 -11.83 0.13 -1.74
C GLN A 46 -12.99 1.00 -1.18
N ASP A 47 -13.38 0.80 0.08
CA ASP A 47 -14.43 1.59 0.72
C ASP A 47 -13.92 2.99 1.08
N LYS A 48 -14.35 3.99 0.29
CA LYS A 48 -13.97 5.39 0.48
C LYS A 48 -14.52 6.00 1.76
N ALA A 49 -15.68 5.54 2.25
CA ALA A 49 -16.27 6.06 3.48
C ALA A 49 -15.47 5.57 4.69
N VAL A 50 -15.05 4.31 4.68
CA VAL A 50 -14.14 3.77 5.70
C VAL A 50 -12.79 4.47 5.65
N ALA A 51 -12.22 4.67 4.46
CA ALA A 51 -10.96 5.38 4.30
C ALA A 51 -11.02 6.82 4.86
N ALA A 52 -12.09 7.57 4.56
CA ALA A 52 -12.27 8.92 5.07
C ALA A 52 -12.38 8.97 6.60
N ARG A 53 -13.16 8.05 7.20
CA ARG A 53 -13.27 7.96 8.67
C ARG A 53 -11.95 7.60 9.33
N LEU A 54 -11.22 6.64 8.77
CA LEU A 54 -9.90 6.25 9.26
C LEU A 54 -8.92 7.42 9.21
N TRP A 55 -8.95 8.21 8.12
CA TRP A 55 -8.12 9.39 7.98
C TRP A 55 -8.44 10.43 9.06
N THR A 56 -9.71 10.79 9.23
CA THR A 56 -10.14 11.74 10.27
C THR A 56 -9.69 11.32 11.67
N GLU A 57 -9.80 10.04 12.01
CA GLU A 57 -9.34 9.57 13.33
C GLU A 57 -7.82 9.52 13.44
N ALA A 58 -7.09 9.24 12.36
CA ALA A 58 -5.64 9.34 12.37
C ALA A 58 -5.17 10.77 12.64
N GLU A 59 -5.82 11.76 12.02
CA GLU A 59 -5.50 13.18 12.27
C GLU A 59 -5.79 13.57 13.73
N HIS A 60 -6.95 13.16 14.26
CA HIS A 60 -7.33 13.44 15.64
C HIS A 60 -6.40 12.77 16.66
N LEU A 61 -6.03 11.49 16.45
CA LEU A 61 -5.17 10.74 17.37
C LEU A 61 -3.70 11.20 17.35
N THR A 62 -3.24 11.76 16.22
CA THR A 62 -1.85 12.20 16.06
C THR A 62 -1.66 13.70 16.22
N ASP A 63 -2.75 14.47 16.27
CA ASP A 63 -2.76 15.95 16.21
C ASP A 63 -1.99 16.49 14.99
N VAL A 64 -1.98 15.72 13.90
CA VAL A 64 -1.35 16.06 12.62
C VAL A 64 -2.41 16.07 11.54
N SER A 65 -2.56 17.19 10.83
CA SER A 65 -3.45 17.28 9.67
C SER A 65 -2.67 17.55 8.40
N LEU A 66 -3.19 17.07 7.27
CA LEU A 66 -2.64 17.49 5.98
C LEU A 66 -3.10 18.92 5.65
N PRO A 67 -2.22 19.74 5.07
CA PRO A 67 -2.67 21.01 4.52
C PRO A 67 -3.71 20.76 3.41
N PRO A 68 -4.66 21.69 3.21
CA PRO A 68 -5.60 21.60 2.11
C PRO A 68 -4.85 21.42 0.79
N GLN A 69 -5.22 20.41 0.01
CA GLN A 69 -4.65 20.20 -1.32
C GLN A 69 -5.08 21.37 -2.21
N GLN A 70 -4.12 22.22 -2.61
CA GLN A 70 -4.33 23.20 -3.67
C GLN A 70 -4.35 22.44 -4.99
N LEU A 71 -5.55 22.30 -5.56
CA LEU A 71 -5.76 21.77 -6.91
C LEU A 71 -5.43 22.84 -7.96
#